data_AF-A0A089L815-F1
#
_entry.id   AF-A0A089L815-F1
#
_cell.length_a   1.000
_cell.length_b   1.000
_cell.length_c   1.000
_cell.angle_alpha   90.00
_cell.angle_beta   90.00
_cell.angle_gamma   90.00
#
_symmetry.space_group_name_H-M   'P 1'
#
loop_
_entity.id
_entity.type
_entity.pdbx_description
1 polymer ?
#
loop_
_entity_poly.entity_id
_entity_poly.type
_entity_poly.pdbx_seq_one_letter_code
_entity_poly.pdbx_strand_id
1 'polypeptide(L)'
;MHELNGANQWHISIGGDYGLNFASYVGCSVGALRGPGGQHVWPASGFDPGLPDSDSLKLAYEQWWLELVRYKTDCILAGKHPLLHQPPGFETVADLALRQTCAGLWPAFIEWWEMEVGGQTAMRFWEAAPDIYNYINEFEVQTGRSISTFTLRIDLVYGIKEPVKPVHGYLLLPPGYKYLVNKQWWITLLEEYC
;
A
#
# COMPACT_ATOMS: atom_id res chain seq x y z
N MET A 1 -10.03 2.31 -6.48
CA MET A 1 -9.51 3.69 -6.32
C MET A 1 -10.70 4.60 -6.14
N HIS A 2 -10.80 5.18 -4.95
CA HIS A 2 -11.80 6.16 -4.56
C HIS A 2 -11.16 7.56 -4.65
N GLU A 3 -11.80 8.47 -5.38
CA GLU A 3 -11.33 9.83 -5.59
C GLU A 3 -12.32 10.83 -4.99
N LEU A 4 -11.80 11.82 -4.28
CA LEU A 4 -12.58 12.85 -3.61
C LEU A 4 -12.03 14.23 -3.94
N ASN A 5 -12.95 15.15 -4.25
CA ASN A 5 -12.66 16.49 -4.75
C ASN A 5 -13.48 17.53 -3.99
N GLY A 6 -12.82 18.48 -3.32
CA GLY A 6 -13.49 19.68 -2.82
C GLY A 6 -13.25 20.83 -3.78
N ALA A 7 -14.28 21.23 -4.55
CA ALA A 7 -14.37 22.46 -5.35
C ALA A 7 -13.02 23.12 -5.81
N ASN A 8 -12.11 22.33 -6.39
CA ASN A 8 -10.75 22.72 -6.84
C ASN A 8 -9.73 23.15 -5.76
N GLN A 9 -10.00 22.92 -4.48
CA GLN A 9 -9.09 23.17 -3.38
C GLN A 9 -8.33 21.93 -2.93
N TRP A 10 -8.80 20.72 -3.15
CA TRP A 10 -8.03 19.54 -2.78
C TRP A 10 -8.45 18.32 -3.58
N HIS A 11 -7.49 17.42 -3.77
CA HIS A 11 -7.69 16.13 -4.43
C HIS A 11 -7.05 15.03 -3.57
N ILE A 12 -7.89 14.13 -3.05
CA ILE A 12 -7.42 12.96 -2.30
C ILE A 12 -7.84 11.71 -3.07
N SER A 13 -6.87 10.84 -3.37
CA SER A 13 -7.12 9.53 -3.97
C SER A 13 -6.68 8.42 -3.01
N ILE A 14 -7.54 7.43 -2.81
CA ILE A 14 -7.26 6.27 -1.95
C ILE A 14 -7.46 5.00 -2.78
N GLY A 15 -6.46 4.12 -2.81
CA GLY A 15 -6.52 2.91 -3.63
C GLY A 15 -5.72 1.74 -3.09
N GLY A 16 -6.25 0.53 -3.23
CA GLY A 16 -5.51 -0.71 -3.05
C GLY A 16 -4.56 -0.96 -4.20
N ASP A 17 -3.28 -0.65 -4.04
CA ASP A 17 -2.32 -0.91 -5.11
C ASP A 17 -1.98 -2.40 -5.20
N TYR A 18 -2.37 -3.00 -6.31
CA TYR A 18 -2.20 -4.42 -6.54
C TYR A 18 -0.74 -4.90 -6.50
N GLY A 19 0.20 -4.16 -7.11
CA GLY A 19 1.61 -4.53 -7.16
C GLY A 19 2.30 -4.45 -5.79
N LEU A 20 2.00 -3.40 -5.01
CA LEU A 20 2.49 -3.26 -3.64
C LEU A 20 1.86 -4.29 -2.70
N ASN A 21 0.59 -4.64 -2.88
CA ASN A 21 -0.05 -5.67 -2.09
C ASN A 21 0.48 -7.07 -2.42
N PHE A 22 0.85 -7.33 -3.68
CA PHE A 22 1.59 -8.55 -4.03
C PHE A 22 2.99 -8.55 -3.41
N ALA A 23 3.74 -7.45 -3.50
CA ALA A 23 5.05 -7.36 -2.86
C ALA A 23 4.94 -7.61 -1.34
N SER A 24 3.91 -7.07 -0.69
CA SER A 24 3.62 -7.37 0.71
C SER A 24 3.30 -8.86 0.96
N TYR A 25 2.63 -9.55 0.02
CA TYR A 25 2.42 -11.00 0.04
C TYR A 25 3.73 -11.75 0.14
N VAL A 26 4.65 -11.41 -0.75
CA VAL A 26 5.98 -12.01 -0.81
C VAL A 26 6.72 -11.73 0.49
N GLY A 27 6.72 -10.47 0.96
CA GLY A 27 7.35 -10.08 2.22
C GLY A 27 6.87 -10.88 3.42
N CYS A 28 5.56 -11.10 3.54
CA CYS A 28 4.98 -11.93 4.61
C CYS A 28 5.37 -13.41 4.46
N SER A 29 5.41 -13.92 3.23
CA SER A 29 5.71 -15.32 2.93
C SER A 29 7.18 -15.68 3.18
N VAL A 30 8.11 -14.74 2.94
CA VAL A 30 9.55 -14.92 3.22
C VAL A 30 9.94 -14.50 4.65
N GLY A 31 8.97 -14.07 5.46
CA GLY A 31 9.19 -13.66 6.85
C GLY A 31 9.91 -12.31 7.02
N ALA A 32 10.01 -11.51 5.96
CA ALA A 32 10.55 -10.14 6.01
C ALA A 32 9.52 -9.15 6.58
N LEU A 33 8.24 -9.38 6.31
CA LEU A 33 7.12 -8.67 6.93
C LEU A 33 6.38 -9.59 7.90
N ARG A 34 5.79 -9.00 8.93
CA ARG A 34 4.80 -9.70 9.77
C ARG A 34 3.42 -9.31 9.24
N GLY A 35 2.60 -10.30 8.92
CA GLY A 35 1.24 -10.06 8.42
C GLY A 35 0.37 -9.23 9.38
N PRO A 36 -0.83 -8.80 8.94
CA PRO A 36 -1.76 -8.03 9.76
C PRO A 36 -1.96 -8.67 11.15
N GLY A 37 -1.86 -7.90 12.23
CA GLY A 37 -2.00 -8.44 13.60
C GLY A 37 -0.82 -9.30 14.10
N GLY A 38 0.30 -9.33 13.39
CA GLY A 38 1.51 -10.06 13.81
C GLY A 38 1.44 -11.57 13.61
N GLN A 39 0.39 -12.07 12.96
CA GLN A 39 0.25 -13.48 12.59
C GLN A 39 0.74 -13.71 11.16
N HIS A 40 1.15 -14.94 10.83
CA HIS A 40 1.26 -15.40 9.46
C HIS A 40 -0.17 -15.57 8.90
N VAL A 41 -0.81 -14.46 8.55
CA VAL A 41 -2.25 -14.41 8.21
C VAL A 41 -2.55 -15.07 6.88
N TRP A 42 -1.56 -15.17 5.99
CA TRP A 42 -1.80 -15.61 4.63
C TRP A 42 -1.48 -17.09 4.52
N PRO A 43 -2.37 -17.90 3.92
CA PRO A 43 -2.15 -19.32 3.80
C PRO A 43 -0.92 -19.55 2.93
N ALA A 44 0.22 -19.77 3.56
CA ALA A 44 1.39 -20.37 2.93
C ALA A 44 1.13 -21.87 2.69
N SER A 45 -0.08 -22.24 2.25
CA SER A 45 -0.40 -23.63 1.96
C SER A 45 0.36 -24.04 0.69
N GLY A 46 1.51 -24.67 0.90
CA GLY A 46 2.26 -25.36 -0.14
C GLY A 46 3.60 -24.76 -0.54
N PHE A 47 4.02 -23.63 0.01
CA PHE A 47 5.38 -23.15 -0.22
C PHE A 47 6.32 -23.76 0.81
N ASP A 48 6.87 -24.94 0.48
CA ASP A 48 8.04 -25.49 1.16
C ASP A 48 9.26 -24.73 0.64
N PRO A 49 9.86 -23.82 1.43
CA PRO A 49 11.06 -23.14 1.02
C PRO A 49 12.18 -24.18 1.12
N GLY A 50 12.33 -25.00 0.09
CA GLY A 50 13.63 -25.56 -0.27
C GLY A 50 14.61 -24.45 -0.70
N LEU A 51 14.51 -23.26 -0.11
CA LEU A 51 15.20 -22.05 -0.46
C LEU A 51 16.43 -21.87 0.43
N PRO A 52 17.57 -21.50 -0.18
CA PRO A 52 18.81 -21.24 0.53
C PRO A 52 18.66 -20.03 1.46
N ASP A 53 19.39 -20.07 2.57
CA ASP A 53 19.62 -19.00 3.56
C ASP A 53 18.53 -17.90 3.65
N SER A 54 17.59 -18.09 4.59
CA SER A 54 16.41 -17.22 4.76
C SER A 54 16.74 -15.73 4.92
N ASP A 55 17.94 -15.38 5.37
CA ASP A 55 18.34 -14.00 5.58
C ASP A 55 18.76 -13.31 4.28
N SER A 56 19.42 -14.03 3.38
CA SER A 56 19.77 -13.53 2.05
C SER A 56 18.50 -13.20 1.23
N LEU A 57 17.46 -14.05 1.33
CA LEU A 57 16.17 -13.81 0.65
C LEU A 57 15.41 -12.62 1.24
N LYS A 58 15.42 -12.44 2.56
CA LYS A 58 14.83 -11.25 3.22
C LYS A 58 15.53 -9.98 2.76
N LEU A 59 16.86 -9.98 2.70
CA LEU A 59 17.62 -8.82 2.23
C LEU A 59 17.30 -8.49 0.77
N ALA A 60 17.23 -9.49 -0.10
CA ALA A 60 16.82 -9.30 -1.49
C ALA A 60 15.40 -8.71 -1.59
N TYR A 61 14.47 -9.21 -0.77
CA TYR A 61 13.12 -8.66 -0.67
C TYR A 61 13.11 -7.19 -0.23
N GLU A 62 13.87 -6.84 0.81
CA GLU A 62 13.94 -5.47 1.33
C GLU A 62 14.43 -4.49 0.26
N GLN A 63 15.47 -4.87 -0.49
CA GLN A 63 15.96 -4.04 -1.60
C GLN A 63 14.92 -3.89 -2.70
N TRP A 64 14.31 -5.00 -3.10
CA TRP A 64 13.25 -4.98 -4.12
C TRP A 64 12.05 -4.12 -3.71
N TRP A 65 11.60 -4.20 -2.45
CA TRP A 65 10.54 -3.36 -1.91
C TRP A 65 10.89 -1.86 -2.02
N LEU A 66 12.11 -1.48 -1.63
CA LEU A 66 12.57 -0.10 -1.73
C LEU A 66 12.62 0.39 -3.19
N GLU A 67 13.08 -0.46 -4.11
CA GLU A 67 13.08 -0.16 -5.54
C GLU A 67 11.69 0.07 -6.09
N LEU A 68 10.70 -0.72 -5.66
CA LEU A 68 9.30 -0.54 -6.07
C LEU A 68 8.71 0.77 -5.56
N VAL A 69 8.90 1.05 -4.27
CA VAL A 69 8.42 2.30 -3.67
C VAL A 69 9.07 3.50 -4.35
N ARG A 70 10.38 3.43 -4.65
CA ARG A 70 11.09 4.49 -5.38
C ARG A 70 10.57 4.66 -6.80
N TYR A 71 10.50 3.58 -7.59
CA TYR A 71 9.99 3.63 -8.97
C TYR A 71 8.59 4.23 -9.04
N LYS A 72 7.73 3.83 -8.11
CA LYS A 72 6.38 4.35 -8.01
C LYS A 72 6.35 5.83 -7.68
N THR A 73 7.17 6.24 -6.71
CA THR A 73 7.33 7.64 -6.31
C THR A 73 7.79 8.48 -7.50
N ASP A 74 8.78 8.02 -8.25
CA ASP A 74 9.29 8.70 -9.45
C ASP A 74 8.21 8.82 -10.53
N CYS A 75 7.38 7.79 -10.72
CA CYS A 75 6.25 7.85 -11.64
C CYS A 75 5.22 8.90 -11.21
N ILE A 76 4.85 8.93 -9.93
CA ILE A 76 3.89 9.90 -9.38
C ILE A 76 4.41 11.33 -9.57
N LEU A 77 5.68 11.58 -9.23
CA LEU A 77 6.31 12.89 -9.42
C LEU A 77 6.38 13.30 -10.90
N ALA A 78 6.50 12.33 -11.80
CA ALA A 78 6.47 12.56 -13.24
C ALA A 78 5.05 12.64 -13.85
N GLY A 79 3.99 12.53 -13.04
CA GLY A 79 2.60 12.50 -13.50
C GLY A 79 2.25 11.26 -14.34
N LYS A 80 2.97 10.15 -14.14
CA LYS A 80 2.79 8.88 -14.85
C LYS A 80 2.05 7.88 -13.99
N HIS A 81 1.28 7.01 -14.65
CA HIS A 81 0.69 5.85 -13.99
C HIS A 81 1.73 4.71 -13.91
N PRO A 82 2.14 4.30 -12.70
CA PRO A 82 3.11 3.22 -12.53
C PRO A 82 2.46 1.88 -12.87
N LEU A 83 3.16 1.05 -13.65
CA LEU A 83 2.81 -0.34 -13.86
C LEU A 83 3.76 -1.19 -13.02
N LEU A 84 3.37 -1.46 -11.77
CA LEU A 84 4.16 -2.26 -10.84
C LEU A 84 3.96 -3.74 -11.20
N HIS A 85 4.88 -4.23 -12.02
CA HIS A 85 5.01 -5.60 -12.51
C HIS A 85 3.96 -6.04 -13.52
N GLN A 86 4.46 -6.75 -14.53
CA GLN A 86 3.68 -7.50 -15.49
C GLN A 86 3.94 -9.00 -15.23
N PRO A 87 2.96 -9.76 -14.75
CA PRO A 87 3.05 -11.22 -14.73
C PRO A 87 2.93 -11.81 -16.15
N PRO A 88 3.49 -13.02 -16.43
CA PRO A 88 4.25 -13.89 -15.53
C PRO A 88 5.73 -14.03 -15.93
N GLY A 89 6.64 -13.74 -14.99
CA GLY A 89 8.10 -13.95 -15.15
C GLY A 89 8.96 -13.14 -14.17
N PHE A 90 8.42 -12.00 -13.69
CA PHE A 90 9.08 -11.12 -12.72
C PHE A 90 10.51 -10.74 -13.13
N GLU A 91 10.75 -10.56 -14.43
CA GLU A 91 12.08 -10.33 -15.03
C GLU A 91 12.76 -9.07 -14.47
N THR A 92 11.96 -8.11 -14.00
CA THR A 92 12.41 -6.89 -13.34
C THR A 92 13.00 -7.14 -11.94
N VAL A 93 12.73 -8.30 -11.33
CA VAL A 93 13.32 -8.70 -10.04
C VAL A 93 14.72 -9.23 -10.32
N ALA A 94 15.75 -8.50 -9.88
CA ALA A 94 17.14 -8.84 -10.19
C ALA A 94 17.60 -10.15 -9.54
N ASP A 95 17.23 -10.37 -8.27
CA ASP A 95 17.60 -11.58 -7.54
C ASP A 95 16.83 -12.81 -8.03
N LEU A 96 17.55 -13.88 -8.37
CA LEU A 96 16.96 -15.08 -8.97
C LEU A 96 16.06 -15.84 -7.98
N ALA A 97 16.46 -15.95 -6.71
CA ALA A 97 15.70 -16.68 -5.69
C ALA A 97 14.41 -15.94 -5.35
N LEU A 98 14.47 -14.61 -5.21
CA LEU A 98 13.30 -13.77 -5.03
C LEU A 98 12.38 -13.83 -6.25
N ARG A 99 12.93 -13.79 -7.47
CA ARG A 99 12.14 -13.93 -8.72
C ARG A 99 11.35 -15.24 -8.76
N GLN A 100 12.02 -16.36 -8.45
CA GLN A 100 11.38 -17.67 -8.39
C GLN A 100 10.32 -17.74 -7.29
N THR A 101 10.59 -17.10 -6.14
CA THR A 101 9.64 -16.97 -5.04
C THR A 101 8.39 -16.18 -5.46
N CYS A 102 8.55 -15.02 -6.11
CA CYS A 102 7.45 -14.25 -6.66
C CYS A 102 6.62 -15.08 -7.65
N ALA A 103 7.28 -15.79 -8.58
CA ALA A 103 6.60 -16.66 -9.54
C ALA A 103 5.79 -17.78 -8.87
N GLY A 104 6.34 -18.40 -7.82
CA GLY A 104 5.67 -19.47 -7.07
C GLY A 104 4.50 -18.98 -6.20
N LEU A 105 4.59 -17.78 -5.64
CA LEU A 105 3.54 -17.21 -4.78
C LEU A 105 2.41 -16.52 -5.57
N TRP A 106 2.66 -16.18 -6.84
CA TRP A 106 1.71 -15.46 -7.67
C TRP A 106 0.33 -16.12 -7.75
N PRO A 107 0.19 -17.42 -8.04
CA PRO A 107 -1.14 -18.03 -8.18
C PRO A 107 -1.96 -17.96 -6.89
N ALA A 108 -1.33 -18.23 -5.74
CA ALA A 108 -1.99 -18.17 -4.43
C ALA A 108 -2.41 -16.73 -4.07
N PHE A 109 -1.58 -15.74 -4.40
CA PHE A 109 -1.94 -14.33 -4.23
C PHE A 109 -3.16 -13.96 -5.08
N ILE A 110 -3.19 -14.35 -6.36
CA ILE A 110 -4.32 -14.08 -7.26
C ILE A 110 -5.61 -14.67 -6.70
N GLU A 111 -5.56 -15.94 -6.31
CA GLU A 111 -6.71 -16.65 -5.75
C GLU A 111 -7.27 -15.87 -4.54
N TRP A 112 -6.41 -15.53 -3.58
CA TRP A 112 -6.81 -14.76 -2.41
C TRP A 112 -7.29 -13.34 -2.75
N TRP A 113 -6.64 -12.64 -3.69
CA TRP A 113 -6.95 -11.27 -4.04
C TRP A 113 -8.33 -11.15 -4.70
N GLU A 114 -8.66 -12.08 -5.60
CA GLU A 114 -9.88 -12.07 -6.42
C GLU A 114 -11.07 -12.82 -5.76
N MET A 115 -10.88 -13.47 -4.60
CA MET A 115 -11.97 -14.08 -3.85
C MET A 115 -13.09 -13.06 -3.51
N GLU A 116 -14.35 -13.50 -3.53
CA GLU A 116 -15.52 -12.62 -3.27
C GLU A 116 -15.43 -11.88 -1.93
N VAL A 117 -14.88 -12.52 -0.89
CA VAL A 117 -14.58 -11.94 0.43
C VAL A 117 -13.07 -11.82 0.69
N GLY A 118 -12.30 -11.78 -0.40
CA GLY A 118 -10.84 -11.79 -0.41
C GLY A 118 -10.20 -10.41 -0.28
N GLY A 119 -8.93 -10.35 -0.70
CA GLY A 119 -8.08 -9.16 -0.56
C GLY A 119 -8.67 -7.91 -1.20
N GLN A 120 -9.12 -7.99 -2.45
CA GLN A 120 -9.62 -6.82 -3.17
C GLN A 120 -10.94 -6.29 -2.59
N THR A 121 -11.87 -7.18 -2.22
CA THR A 121 -13.16 -6.77 -1.64
C THR A 121 -12.96 -6.05 -0.31
N ALA A 122 -12.13 -6.60 0.58
CA ALA A 122 -11.79 -5.96 1.84
C ALA A 122 -11.11 -4.60 1.60
N MET A 123 -10.26 -4.49 0.58
CA MET A 123 -9.61 -3.24 0.23
C MET A 123 -10.61 -2.16 -0.23
N ARG A 124 -11.59 -2.52 -1.06
CA ARG A 124 -12.66 -1.60 -1.49
C ARG A 124 -13.47 -1.04 -0.31
N PHE A 125 -13.72 -1.85 0.71
CA PHE A 125 -14.33 -1.36 1.95
C PHE A 125 -13.47 -0.26 2.60
N TRP A 126 -12.16 -0.49 2.71
CA TRP A 126 -11.24 0.48 3.31
C TRP A 126 -11.04 1.75 2.48
N GLU A 127 -11.08 1.64 1.15
CA GLU A 127 -11.03 2.81 0.25
C GLU A 127 -12.19 3.78 0.50
N ALA A 128 -13.37 3.28 0.86
CA ALA A 128 -14.58 4.06 1.10
C ALA A 128 -14.85 4.38 2.58
N ALA A 129 -14.09 3.79 3.51
CA ALA A 129 -14.28 3.97 4.95
C ALA A 129 -14.06 5.40 5.49
N PRO A 130 -13.08 6.19 5.02
CA PRO A 130 -12.80 7.52 5.60
C PRO A 130 -13.85 8.57 5.21
N ASP A 131 -14.34 9.34 6.19
CA ASP A 131 -15.21 10.51 5.94
C ASP A 131 -14.39 11.79 5.73
N ILE A 132 -13.70 11.84 4.60
CA ILE A 132 -12.74 12.91 4.26
C ILE A 132 -13.39 14.29 4.27
N TYR A 133 -14.60 14.43 3.73
CA TYR A 133 -15.30 15.72 3.72
C TYR A 133 -15.55 16.23 5.13
N ASN A 134 -16.01 15.35 6.03
CA ASN A 134 -16.19 15.74 7.42
C ASN A 134 -14.86 16.09 8.10
N TYR A 135 -13.79 15.33 7.87
CA TYR A 135 -12.48 15.62 8.45
C TYR A 135 -11.93 16.98 8.00
N ILE A 136 -12.11 17.33 6.72
CA ILE A 136 -11.70 18.64 6.18
C ILE A 136 -12.52 19.76 6.79
N ASN A 137 -13.85 19.64 6.82
CA ASN A 137 -14.72 20.65 7.43
C ASN A 137 -14.36 20.88 8.91
N GLU A 138 -14.12 19.81 9.66
CA GLU A 138 -13.72 19.91 11.05
C GLU A 138 -12.33 20.53 11.25
N PHE A 139 -11.38 20.26 10.34
CA PHE A 139 -10.08 20.93 10.33
C PHE A 139 -10.23 22.44 10.12
N GLU A 140 -11.05 22.87 9.15
CA GLU A 140 -11.27 24.29 8.86
C GLU A 140 -11.94 25.00 10.04
N VAL A 141 -12.92 24.36 10.67
CA VAL A 141 -13.58 24.87 11.89
C VAL A 141 -12.59 25.00 13.06
N GLN A 142 -11.71 24.02 13.26
CA GLN A 142 -10.74 24.03 14.37
C GLN A 142 -9.63 25.06 14.19
N THR A 143 -9.15 25.23 12.96
CA THR A 143 -8.03 26.13 12.66
C THR A 143 -8.47 27.55 12.32
N GLY A 144 -9.74 27.74 11.97
CA GLY A 144 -10.29 29.01 11.45
C GLY A 144 -9.73 29.38 10.07
N ARG A 145 -9.16 28.42 9.35
CA ARG A 145 -8.52 28.62 8.04
C ARG A 145 -9.14 27.67 7.03
N SER A 146 -9.32 28.14 5.81
CA SER A 146 -9.67 27.26 4.69
C SER A 146 -8.46 26.44 4.25
N ILE A 147 -8.74 25.25 3.74
CA ILE A 147 -7.72 24.34 3.26
C ILE A 147 -7.05 24.87 1.98
N SER A 148 -5.72 24.77 1.89
CA SER A 148 -4.95 25.24 0.73
C SER A 148 -4.96 24.20 -0.40
N THR A 149 -4.51 24.57 -1.60
CA THR A 149 -4.51 23.63 -2.74
C THR A 149 -3.47 22.53 -2.59
N PHE A 150 -3.91 21.28 -2.41
CA PHE A 150 -3.01 20.12 -2.39
C PHE A 150 -3.58 18.90 -3.13
N THR A 151 -2.68 17.97 -3.42
CA THR A 151 -3.01 16.64 -3.91
C THR A 151 -2.34 15.61 -3.01
N LEU A 152 -3.11 14.64 -2.56
CA LEU A 152 -2.63 13.53 -1.74
C LEU A 152 -3.09 12.21 -2.34
N ARG A 153 -2.12 11.37 -2.69
CA ARG A 153 -2.35 9.98 -3.09
C ARG A 153 -2.04 9.06 -1.92
N ILE A 154 -2.96 8.15 -1.63
CA ILE A 154 -2.82 7.14 -0.59
C ILE A 154 -2.98 5.77 -1.23
N ASP A 155 -1.92 4.97 -1.22
CA ASP A 155 -2.01 3.57 -1.58
C ASP A 155 -2.12 2.71 -0.32
N LEU A 156 -3.22 1.97 -0.21
CA LEU A 156 -3.47 1.04 0.87
C LEU A 156 -2.68 -0.25 0.63
N VAL A 157 -1.90 -0.65 1.62
CA VAL A 157 -1.03 -1.84 1.53
C VAL A 157 -1.19 -2.69 2.79
N TYR A 158 -1.53 -3.97 2.63
CA TYR A 158 -1.48 -4.94 3.72
C TYR A 158 -0.05 -5.10 4.27
N GLY A 159 0.10 -5.64 5.48
CA GLY A 159 1.40 -6.07 6.03
C GLY A 159 2.35 -4.96 6.52
N ILE A 160 2.17 -3.71 6.09
CA ILE A 160 2.84 -2.56 6.75
C ILE A 160 2.13 -2.26 8.08
N LYS A 161 2.86 -1.72 9.06
CA LYS A 161 2.31 -1.45 10.41
C LYS A 161 2.01 0.01 10.68
N GLU A 162 2.80 0.88 10.07
CA GLU A 162 2.74 2.33 10.22
C GLU A 162 2.70 2.97 8.83
N PRO A 163 2.18 4.20 8.71
CA PRO A 163 2.18 4.93 7.46
C PRO A 163 3.62 5.16 6.98
N VAL A 164 3.85 4.99 5.68
CA VAL A 164 5.13 5.32 5.03
C VAL A 164 4.89 6.53 4.14
N LYS A 165 5.73 7.56 4.24
CA LYS A 165 5.66 8.80 3.46
C LYS A 165 6.85 8.89 2.50
N PRO A 166 6.82 8.25 1.31
CA PRO A 166 7.96 8.29 0.39
C PRO A 166 8.28 9.70 -0.11
N VAL A 167 7.26 10.53 -0.34
CA VAL A 167 7.39 11.93 -0.77
C VAL A 167 6.15 12.73 -0.36
N HIS A 168 6.27 14.06 -0.29
CA HIS A 168 5.11 14.93 -0.09
C HIS A 168 4.06 14.69 -1.17
N GLY A 169 2.81 14.45 -0.76
CA GLY A 169 1.68 14.19 -1.66
C GLY A 169 1.48 12.70 -1.97
N TYR A 170 2.31 11.81 -1.42
CA TYR A 170 2.17 10.38 -1.59
C TYR A 170 2.43 9.60 -0.29
N LEU A 171 1.48 8.73 0.07
CA LEU A 171 1.46 7.97 1.30
C LEU A 171 1.16 6.49 1.03
N LEU A 172 1.84 5.59 1.72
CA LEU A 172 1.41 4.21 1.91
C LEU A 172 0.75 4.09 3.28
N LEU A 173 -0.42 3.46 3.34
CA LEU A 173 -1.17 3.33 4.58
C LEU A 173 -1.63 1.89 4.81
N PRO A 174 -1.50 1.34 6.03
CA PRO A 174 -2.11 0.06 6.32
C PRO A 174 -3.64 0.19 6.32
N PRO A 175 -4.38 -0.76 5.73
CA PRO A 175 -5.82 -0.82 5.87
C PRO A 175 -6.18 -1.08 7.33
N GLY A 176 -7.21 -0.41 7.83
CA GLY A 176 -7.66 -0.57 9.21
C GLY A 176 -8.10 0.71 9.89
N TYR A 177 -8.73 0.55 11.04
CA TYR A 177 -9.34 1.64 11.78
C TYR A 177 -8.34 2.67 12.35
N LYS A 178 -7.09 2.25 12.62
CA LYS A 178 -6.08 3.07 13.33
C LYS A 178 -5.83 4.43 12.68
N TYR A 179 -5.88 4.49 11.34
CA TYR A 179 -5.63 5.71 10.58
C TYR A 179 -6.83 6.10 9.73
N LEU A 180 -7.38 5.18 8.94
CA LEU A 180 -8.40 5.51 7.93
C LEU A 180 -9.65 6.16 8.52
N VAL A 181 -10.16 5.70 9.66
CA VAL A 181 -11.34 6.33 10.29
C VAL A 181 -10.97 7.22 11.48
N ASN A 182 -9.67 7.40 11.73
CA ASN A 182 -9.20 8.15 12.87
C ASN A 182 -9.18 9.63 12.52
N LYS A 183 -10.25 10.32 12.90
CA LYS A 183 -10.42 11.77 12.73
C LYS A 183 -9.18 12.56 13.18
N GLN A 184 -8.66 12.29 14.38
CA GLN A 184 -7.54 13.09 14.90
C GLN A 184 -6.28 12.90 14.06
N TRP A 185 -6.05 11.68 13.57
CA TRP A 185 -4.95 11.41 12.64
C TRP A 185 -5.11 12.17 11.33
N TRP A 186 -6.32 12.21 10.76
CA TRP A 186 -6.59 13.00 9.56
C TRP A 186 -6.38 14.49 9.77
N ILE A 187 -6.83 15.07 10.88
CA ILE A 187 -6.61 16.49 11.19
C ILE A 187 -5.10 16.79 11.25
N THR A 188 -4.33 15.99 11.99
CA THR A 188 -2.87 16.14 12.05
C THR A 188 -2.20 15.93 10.71
N LEU A 189 -2.71 15.02 9.88
CA LEU A 189 -2.21 14.85 8.52
C LEU A 189 -2.47 16.13 7.70
N LEU A 190 -3.68 16.68 7.72
CA LEU A 190 -4.04 17.88 6.96
C LEU A 190 -3.20 19.10 7.36
N GLU A 191 -2.83 19.25 8.64
CA GLU A 191 -1.89 20.29 9.10
C GLU A 191 -0.51 20.23 8.41
N GLU A 192 -0.06 19.06 7.97
CA GLU A 192 1.22 18.93 7.27
C GLU A 192 1.13 19.37 5.80
N TYR A 193 -0.08 19.37 5.23
CA TYR A 193 -0.32 19.63 3.81
C TYR A 193 -0.88 21.02 3.53
N CYS A 194 -1.34 21.74 4.56
CA CYS A 194 -2.14 22.97 4.45
C CYS A 194 -1.54 24.15 5.22
#